data_AF-A0ABC9NWX2-F1
#
_entry.id   AF-A0ABC9NWX2-F1
#
_cell.length_a   1.000
_cell.length_b   1.000
_cell.length_c   1.000
_cell.angle_alpha   90.00
_cell.angle_beta   90.00
_cell.angle_gamma   90.00
#
_symmetry.space_group_name_H-M   'P 1'
#
loop_
_entity.id
_entity.type
_entity.pdbx_description
1 polymer ?
#
loop_
_entity_poly.entity_id
_entity_poly.type
_entity_poly.pdbx_seq_one_letter_code
_entity_poly.pdbx_strand_id
1 'polypeptide(L)'
;MSDGPFLTPREQIEHSISKGITFNNITEAESEQYLVENNNYFRLRSFRKNFLKSTKSGKYVNLDFSYLIDLACIDNRLRRIMLEMTIGIEHFSKVHLLSILQQNNIDPYDVVEEYMNQLEKSNFEQLQHDLWKNSGSLYCGNLYAKYIDDQNKRCPVWAFLEMISFGQYLYFYKYCVELLQNTEITERLYLMYTVKSLRNACAHNNCIINDINSTHNKRINADLQRECTKFIKSPSSRRRHLGHISTYQILTTMYAHQRICISTGVHNHICGELDELKKRFFRDNDYRLNDNIKATFDVLIRAIDTWFHIR
;
A
#
# COMPACT_ATOMS: atom_id res chain seq x y z
N MET A 1 20.42 -5.62 19.13
CA MET A 1 19.72 -6.91 18.95
C MET A 1 19.94 -7.42 17.53
N SER A 2 21.16 -7.33 17.01
CA SER A 2 21.59 -8.20 15.90
C SER A 2 22.22 -9.47 16.47
N ASP A 3 22.80 -9.39 17.67
CA ASP A 3 23.48 -10.51 18.34
C ASP A 3 23.06 -10.53 19.82
N GLY A 4 22.34 -11.57 20.23
CA GLY A 4 21.87 -11.76 21.61
C GLY A 4 20.78 -12.83 21.73
N PRO A 5 20.59 -13.42 22.92
CA PRO A 5 19.59 -14.47 23.15
C PRO A 5 18.16 -13.94 22.96
N PHE A 6 17.21 -14.87 22.77
CA PHE A 6 15.80 -14.54 22.70
C PHE A 6 15.34 -13.98 24.04
N LEU A 7 14.95 -12.70 24.07
CA LEU A 7 14.45 -12.04 25.28
C LEU A 7 13.01 -12.46 25.57
N THR A 8 12.73 -12.80 26.81
CA THR A 8 11.38 -12.95 27.36
C THR A 8 10.59 -11.63 27.26
N PRO A 9 9.25 -11.67 27.29
CA PRO A 9 8.43 -10.47 27.34
C PRO A 9 8.86 -9.49 28.44
N ARG A 10 9.11 -9.97 29.67
CA ARG A 10 9.64 -9.17 30.77
C ARG A 10 10.96 -8.45 30.41
N GLU A 11 11.93 -9.18 29.88
CA GLU A 11 13.22 -8.60 29.45
C GLU A 11 13.05 -7.59 28.30
N GLN A 12 12.05 -7.78 27.42
CA GLN A 12 11.72 -6.81 26.35
C GLN A 12 11.13 -5.52 26.92
N ILE A 13 10.32 -5.60 27.98
CA ILE A 13 9.84 -4.44 28.74
C ILE A 13 11.00 -3.70 29.40
N GLU A 14 11.87 -4.41 30.12
CA GLU A 14 13.06 -3.84 30.76
C GLU A 14 13.99 -3.17 29.74
N HIS A 15 14.18 -3.80 28.58
CA HIS A 15 14.90 -3.18 27.47
C HIS A 15 14.25 -1.88 27.01
N SER A 16 12.92 -1.82 26.92
CA SER A 16 12.19 -0.61 26.53
C SER A 16 12.41 0.53 27.53
N ILE A 17 12.32 0.23 28.83
CA ILE A 17 12.61 1.17 29.92
C ILE A 17 14.06 1.68 29.82
N SER A 18 15.02 0.79 29.56
CA SER A 18 16.44 1.17 29.38
C SER A 18 16.64 2.18 28.22
N LYS A 19 15.75 2.16 27.22
CA LYS A 19 15.74 3.09 26.08
C LYS A 19 14.93 4.36 26.32
N GLY A 20 14.39 4.56 27.52
CA GLY A 20 13.60 5.73 27.90
C GLY A 20 12.17 5.71 27.40
N ILE A 21 11.62 4.53 27.12
CA ILE A 21 10.19 4.37 26.84
C ILE A 21 9.44 4.34 28.18
N THR A 22 8.37 5.13 28.29
CA THR A 22 7.54 5.22 29.51
C THR A 22 6.36 4.24 29.47
N PHE A 23 5.75 4.03 30.64
CA PHE A 23 4.61 3.13 30.87
C PHE A 23 3.54 3.87 31.69
N ASN A 24 3.20 5.09 31.26
CA ASN A 24 2.30 5.99 31.96
C ASN A 24 0.82 5.66 31.70
N ASN A 25 0.51 5.17 30.49
CA ASN A 25 -0.86 4.89 30.05
C ASN A 25 -1.16 3.38 29.94
N ILE A 26 -0.17 2.54 30.22
CA ILE A 26 -0.30 1.08 30.26
C ILE A 26 0.71 0.55 31.27
N THR A 27 0.32 -0.41 32.09
CA THR A 27 1.23 -1.01 33.07
C THR A 27 2.26 -1.94 32.40
N GLU A 28 3.37 -2.20 33.09
CA GLU A 28 4.36 -3.18 32.62
C GLU A 28 3.75 -4.58 32.48
N ALA A 29 2.87 -4.98 33.41
CA ALA A 29 2.21 -6.28 33.38
C ALA A 29 1.24 -6.43 32.18
N GLU A 30 0.41 -5.42 31.91
CA GLU A 30 -0.45 -5.41 30.72
C GLU A 30 0.38 -5.41 29.42
N SER A 31 1.49 -4.68 29.41
CA SER A 31 2.41 -4.63 28.28
C SER A 31 3.10 -5.98 28.03
N GLU A 32 3.46 -6.68 29.09
CA GLU A 32 4.01 -8.03 29.04
C GLU A 32 3.01 -9.02 28.45
N GLN A 33 1.76 -9.01 28.94
CA GLN A 33 0.68 -9.85 28.42
C GLN A 33 0.42 -9.56 26.93
N TYR A 34 0.44 -8.28 26.53
CA TYR A 34 0.27 -7.91 25.14
C TYR A 34 1.37 -8.49 24.22
N LEU A 35 2.62 -8.54 24.69
CA LEU A 35 3.73 -9.13 23.94
C LEU A 35 3.65 -10.67 23.85
N VAL A 36 2.98 -11.32 24.80
CA VAL A 36 2.71 -12.77 24.76
C VAL A 36 1.64 -13.09 23.72
N GLU A 37 0.53 -12.35 23.73
CA GLU A 37 -0.70 -12.77 23.05
C GLU A 37 -0.94 -12.10 21.68
N ASN A 38 -0.50 -10.85 21.51
CA ASN A 38 -1.03 -10.00 20.44
C ASN A 38 0.01 -9.57 19.41
N ASN A 39 1.27 -9.40 19.80
CA ASN A 39 2.26 -8.85 18.90
C ASN A 39 3.69 -9.25 19.27
N ASN A 40 4.53 -9.49 18.26
CA ASN A 40 5.95 -9.65 18.53
C ASN A 40 6.61 -8.28 18.79
N TYR A 41 7.53 -8.24 19.75
CA TYR A 41 8.21 -7.00 20.14
C TYR A 41 8.95 -6.34 18.99
N PHE A 42 9.47 -7.12 18.03
CA PHE A 42 10.21 -6.60 16.88
C PHE A 42 9.33 -5.74 15.94
N ARG A 43 8.09 -6.16 15.71
CA ARG A 43 7.10 -5.41 14.94
C ARG A 43 6.66 -4.18 15.71
N LEU A 44 6.32 -4.34 16.99
CA LEU A 44 5.86 -3.25 17.85
C LEU A 44 6.89 -2.12 17.95
N ARG A 45 8.16 -2.47 18.20
CA ARG A 45 9.23 -1.49 18.27
C ARG A 45 9.55 -0.83 16.93
N SER A 46 9.01 -1.28 15.80
CA SER A 46 9.27 -0.63 14.51
C SER A 46 8.70 0.79 14.48
N PHE A 47 7.57 1.03 15.15
CA PHE A 47 6.90 2.34 15.25
C PHE A 47 7.66 3.39 16.06
N ARG A 48 8.66 2.98 16.85
CA ARG A 48 9.50 3.92 17.61
C ARG A 48 10.29 4.88 16.72
N LYS A 49 10.46 4.57 15.43
CA LYS A 49 11.13 5.46 14.46
C LYS A 49 10.37 6.77 14.27
N ASN A 50 9.08 6.80 14.60
CA ASN A 50 8.29 8.03 14.61
C ASN A 50 8.63 8.98 15.78
N PHE A 51 9.49 8.57 16.72
CA PHE A 51 9.81 9.31 17.93
C PHE A 51 11.28 9.70 17.98
N LEU A 52 11.54 10.91 18.45
CA LEU A 52 12.89 11.45 18.56
C LEU A 52 13.67 10.80 19.71
N LYS A 53 14.99 10.84 19.58
CA LYS A 53 15.91 10.52 20.65
C LYS A 53 16.64 11.76 21.11
N SER A 54 16.87 11.85 22.42
CA SER A 54 17.75 12.86 23.00
C SER A 54 19.17 12.66 22.49
N THR A 55 19.80 13.72 21.97
CA THR A 55 21.19 13.69 21.51
C THR A 55 22.18 13.47 22.65
N LYS A 56 21.80 13.83 23.89
CA LYS A 56 22.64 13.66 25.08
C LYS A 56 22.61 12.23 25.63
N SER A 57 21.43 11.62 25.73
CA SER A 57 21.26 10.32 26.38
C SER A 57 21.04 9.15 25.42
N GLY A 58 20.74 9.41 24.14
CA GLY A 58 20.37 8.38 23.16
C GLY A 58 19.03 7.69 23.43
N LYS A 59 18.28 8.14 24.44
CA LYS A 59 16.97 7.63 24.86
C LYS A 59 15.83 8.34 24.13
N TYR A 60 14.70 7.65 23.96
CA TYR A 60 13.51 8.24 23.35
C TYR A 60 12.95 9.37 24.21
N VAL A 61 12.33 10.34 23.54
CA VAL A 61 11.66 11.49 24.16
C VAL A 61 10.18 11.41 23.83
N ASN A 62 9.33 11.57 24.84
CA ASN A 62 7.86 11.53 24.72
C ASN A 62 7.32 10.27 24.03
N LEU A 63 7.94 9.12 24.31
CA LEU A 63 7.49 7.83 23.81
C LEU A 63 6.99 6.96 24.97
N ASP A 64 5.68 6.76 25.00
CA ASP A 64 5.03 5.79 25.87
C ASP A 64 4.81 4.44 25.17
N PHE A 65 4.86 3.34 25.89
CA PHE A 65 4.64 2.01 25.32
C PHE A 65 3.24 1.87 24.72
N SER A 66 2.23 2.51 25.33
CA SER A 66 0.86 2.56 24.81
C SER A 66 0.79 3.14 23.38
N TYR A 67 1.67 4.09 23.03
CA TYR A 67 1.70 4.68 21.69
C TYR A 67 2.17 3.67 20.65
N LEU A 68 3.09 2.77 21.00
CA LEU A 68 3.54 1.73 20.08
C LEU A 68 2.41 0.73 19.79
N ILE A 69 1.67 0.34 20.84
CA ILE A 69 0.50 -0.55 20.71
C ILE A 69 -0.55 0.11 19.81
N ASP A 70 -0.86 1.36 20.10
CA ASP A 70 -1.88 2.11 19.40
C ASP A 70 -1.57 2.28 17.91
N LEU A 71 -0.33 2.71 17.58
CA LEU A 71 0.13 2.80 16.20
C LEU A 71 0.11 1.44 15.49
N ALA A 72 0.44 0.35 16.16
CA ALA A 72 0.35 -1.00 15.56
C ALA A 72 -1.10 -1.39 15.23
N CYS A 73 -2.06 -1.04 16.08
CA CYS A 73 -3.48 -1.26 15.83
C CYS A 73 -4.00 -0.41 14.67
N ILE A 74 -3.65 0.88 14.62
CA ILE A 74 -4.00 1.80 13.53
C ILE A 74 -3.40 1.30 12.20
N ASP A 75 -2.11 0.98 12.19
CA ASP A 75 -1.39 0.43 11.03
C ASP A 75 -2.08 -0.83 10.50
N ASN A 76 -2.51 -1.74 11.38
CA ASN A 76 -3.20 -2.95 10.98
C ASN A 76 -4.53 -2.69 10.26
N ARG A 77 -5.36 -1.79 10.80
CA ARG A 77 -6.63 -1.43 10.16
C ARG A 77 -6.39 -0.74 8.83
N LEU A 78 -5.49 0.25 8.80
CA LEU A 78 -5.14 0.97 7.58
C LEU A 78 -4.61 0.02 6.50
N ARG A 79 -3.74 -0.94 6.82
CA ARG A 79 -3.22 -1.91 5.84
C ARG A 79 -4.30 -2.78 5.23
N ARG A 80 -5.28 -3.22 6.00
CA ARG A 80 -6.40 -4.03 5.49
C ARG A 80 -7.20 -3.24 4.45
N ILE A 81 -7.56 -2.00 4.80
CA ILE A 81 -8.30 -1.10 3.90
C ILE A 81 -7.47 -0.79 2.65
N MET A 82 -6.20 -0.42 2.80
CA MET A 82 -5.31 -0.14 1.67
C MET A 82 -5.13 -1.35 0.76
N LEU A 83 -4.98 -2.56 1.32
CA LEU A 83 -4.87 -3.79 0.53
C LEU A 83 -6.13 -4.03 -0.30
N GLU A 84 -7.30 -3.91 0.31
CA GLU A 84 -8.57 -4.06 -0.39
C GLU A 84 -8.74 -3.04 -1.52
N MET A 85 -8.40 -1.78 -1.28
CA MET A 85 -8.40 -0.75 -2.31
C MET A 85 -7.45 -1.10 -3.47
N THR A 86 -6.27 -1.67 -3.17
CA THR A 86 -5.32 -2.07 -4.22
C THR A 86 -5.82 -3.24 -5.07
N ILE A 87 -6.55 -4.19 -4.47
CA ILE A 87 -7.20 -5.30 -5.17
C ILE A 87 -8.27 -4.76 -6.12
N GLY A 88 -9.10 -3.83 -5.64
CA GLY A 88 -10.09 -3.14 -6.47
C GLY A 88 -9.44 -2.40 -7.63
N ILE A 89 -8.39 -1.62 -7.38
CA ILE A 89 -7.65 -0.88 -8.42
C ILE A 89 -7.10 -1.83 -9.50
N GLU A 90 -6.49 -2.95 -9.11
CA GLU A 90 -6.01 -3.96 -10.06
C GLU A 90 -7.16 -4.53 -10.91
N HIS A 91 -8.26 -4.92 -10.28
CA HIS A 91 -9.41 -5.48 -10.98
C HIS A 91 -10.03 -4.48 -11.97
N PHE A 92 -10.39 -3.28 -11.51
CA PHE A 92 -11.07 -2.30 -12.36
C PHE A 92 -10.15 -1.72 -13.45
N SER A 93 -8.82 -1.67 -13.21
CA SER A 93 -7.88 -1.30 -14.27
C SER A 93 -7.80 -2.35 -15.37
N LYS A 94 -7.86 -3.66 -15.06
CA LYS A 94 -7.94 -4.75 -16.05
C LYS A 94 -9.23 -4.64 -16.88
N VAL A 95 -10.38 -4.47 -16.23
CA VAL A 95 -11.67 -4.28 -16.91
C VAL A 95 -11.63 -3.08 -17.85
N HIS A 96 -11.09 -1.95 -17.38
CA HIS A 96 -10.95 -0.75 -18.19
C HIS A 96 -10.00 -0.95 -19.38
N LEU A 97 -8.87 -1.63 -19.19
CA LEU A 97 -7.94 -1.92 -20.28
C LEU A 97 -8.61 -2.74 -21.39
N LEU A 98 -9.37 -3.79 -21.03
CA LEU A 98 -10.13 -4.59 -21.99
C LEU A 98 -11.12 -3.73 -22.78
N SER A 99 -11.85 -2.83 -22.11
CA SER A 99 -12.78 -1.90 -22.75
C SER A 99 -12.08 -0.98 -23.75
N ILE A 100 -10.90 -0.45 -23.41
CA ILE A 100 -10.15 0.44 -24.30
C ILE A 100 -9.59 -0.31 -25.50
N LEU A 101 -9.03 -1.50 -25.31
CA LEU A 101 -8.53 -2.33 -26.40
C LEU A 101 -9.66 -2.64 -27.39
N GLN A 102 -10.84 -3.01 -26.88
CA GLN A 102 -12.02 -3.25 -27.71
C GLN A 102 -12.47 -2.00 -28.48
N GLN A 103 -12.55 -0.83 -27.82
CA GLN A 103 -12.95 0.43 -28.47
C GLN A 103 -12.00 0.87 -29.59
N ASN A 104 -10.72 0.53 -29.47
CA ASN A 104 -9.71 0.82 -30.49
C ASN A 104 -9.58 -0.29 -31.54
N ASN A 105 -10.47 -1.29 -31.54
CA ASN A 105 -10.45 -2.44 -32.44
C ASN A 105 -9.12 -3.20 -32.44
N ILE A 106 -8.46 -3.28 -31.28
CA ILE A 106 -7.25 -4.07 -31.11
C ILE A 106 -7.64 -5.55 -31.05
N ASP A 107 -6.99 -6.38 -31.86
CA ASP A 107 -7.23 -7.82 -31.83
C ASP A 107 -6.78 -8.41 -30.47
N PRO A 108 -7.67 -9.14 -29.77
CA PRO A 108 -7.41 -9.60 -28.41
C PRO A 108 -6.33 -10.69 -28.31
N TYR A 109 -5.94 -11.32 -29.42
CA TYR A 109 -4.87 -12.32 -29.48
C TYR A 109 -3.57 -11.68 -29.94
N ASP A 110 -3.61 -10.87 -31.01
CA ASP A 110 -2.42 -10.22 -31.57
C ASP A 110 -1.73 -9.34 -30.52
N VAL A 111 -2.49 -8.60 -29.70
CA VAL A 111 -1.93 -7.72 -28.65
C VAL A 111 -1.07 -8.47 -27.62
N VAL A 112 -1.39 -9.74 -27.34
CA VAL A 112 -0.62 -10.57 -26.39
C VAL A 112 0.62 -11.10 -27.09
N GLU A 113 0.50 -11.61 -28.31
CA GLU A 113 1.63 -12.15 -29.07
C GLU A 113 2.65 -11.07 -29.41
N GLU A 114 2.21 -9.90 -29.86
CA GLU A 114 3.09 -8.77 -30.14
C GLU A 114 3.81 -8.29 -28.89
N TYR A 115 3.10 -8.19 -27.75
CA TYR A 115 3.74 -7.88 -26.47
C TYR A 115 4.85 -8.87 -26.14
N MET A 116 4.56 -10.18 -26.22
CA MET A 116 5.51 -11.25 -25.92
C MET A 116 6.74 -11.19 -26.84
N ASN A 117 6.54 -10.93 -28.13
CA ASN A 117 7.61 -10.82 -29.13
C ASN A 117 8.49 -9.59 -28.94
N GLN A 118 7.96 -8.52 -28.35
CA GLN A 118 8.71 -7.29 -28.07
C GLN A 118 9.45 -7.31 -26.72
N LEU A 119 9.23 -8.31 -25.88
CA LEU A 119 9.93 -8.42 -24.61
C LEU A 119 11.42 -8.71 -24.82
N GLU A 120 12.27 -8.00 -24.08
CA GLU A 120 13.66 -8.40 -23.92
C GLU A 120 13.73 -9.82 -23.34
N LYS A 121 14.75 -10.59 -23.76
CA LYS A 121 14.92 -12.00 -23.40
C LYS A 121 14.75 -12.28 -21.90
N SER A 122 15.36 -11.46 -21.04
CA SER A 122 15.27 -11.62 -19.58
C SER A 122 13.85 -11.42 -19.04
N ASN A 123 13.11 -10.44 -19.56
CA ASN A 123 11.73 -10.17 -19.16
C ASN A 123 10.79 -11.28 -19.65
N PHE A 124 11.02 -11.79 -20.86
CA PHE A 124 10.28 -12.93 -21.41
C PHE A 124 10.51 -14.20 -20.59
N GLU A 125 11.77 -14.52 -20.25
CA GLU A 125 12.12 -15.65 -19.37
C GLU A 125 11.47 -15.52 -17.99
N GLN A 126 11.45 -14.32 -17.40
CA GLN A 126 10.78 -14.08 -16.13
C GLN A 126 9.26 -14.28 -16.22
N LEU A 127 8.63 -13.80 -17.29
CA LEU A 127 7.20 -13.98 -17.51
C LEU A 127 6.84 -15.47 -17.70
N GLN A 128 7.63 -16.20 -18.48
CA GLN A 128 7.46 -17.65 -18.63
C GLN A 128 7.62 -18.38 -17.30
N HIS A 129 8.62 -18.02 -16.51
CA HIS A 129 8.84 -18.60 -15.18
C HIS A 129 7.65 -18.34 -14.25
N ASP A 130 7.13 -17.11 -14.22
CA ASP A 130 5.97 -16.73 -13.41
C ASP A 130 4.70 -17.51 -13.82
N LEU A 131 4.46 -17.66 -15.14
CA LEU A 131 3.33 -18.43 -15.66
C LEU A 131 3.48 -19.93 -15.34
N TRP A 132 4.67 -20.49 -15.54
CA TRP A 132 4.97 -21.88 -15.22
C TRP A 132 4.79 -22.18 -13.73
N LYS A 133 5.22 -21.29 -12.84
CA LYS A 133 5.01 -21.44 -11.39
C LYS A 133 3.53 -21.54 -11.02
N ASN A 134 2.66 -20.91 -11.80
CA ASN A 134 1.21 -20.95 -11.61
C ASN A 134 0.53 -22.12 -12.33
N SER A 135 1.25 -22.88 -13.17
CA SER A 135 0.69 -24.01 -13.95
C SER A 135 0.13 -25.14 -13.09
N GLY A 136 0.75 -25.41 -11.94
CA GLY A 136 0.27 -26.39 -10.95
C GLY A 136 -0.77 -25.84 -9.97
N SER A 137 -1.14 -24.56 -10.07
CA SER A 137 -2.11 -23.96 -9.16
C SER A 137 -3.54 -24.33 -9.53
N LEU A 138 -4.39 -24.59 -8.52
CA LEU A 138 -5.83 -24.83 -8.71
C LEU A 138 -6.55 -23.67 -9.43
N TYR A 139 -6.01 -22.45 -9.30
CA TYR A 139 -6.64 -21.23 -9.78
C TYR A 139 -6.30 -20.91 -11.24
N CYS A 140 -5.06 -21.16 -11.68
CA CYS A 140 -4.60 -20.78 -13.02
C CYS A 140 -4.17 -21.97 -13.90
N GLY A 141 -4.06 -23.18 -13.35
CA GLY A 141 -3.52 -24.33 -14.09
C GLY A 141 -4.33 -24.70 -15.34
N ASN A 142 -5.67 -24.65 -15.25
CA ASN A 142 -6.54 -24.91 -16.40
C ASN A 142 -6.38 -23.86 -17.51
N LEU A 143 -6.19 -22.59 -17.15
CA LEU A 143 -5.94 -21.53 -18.12
C LEU A 143 -4.57 -21.68 -18.77
N TYR A 144 -3.55 -22.00 -17.98
CA TYR A 144 -2.20 -22.26 -18.47
C TYR A 144 -2.19 -23.44 -19.45
N ALA A 145 -2.76 -24.58 -19.07
CA ALA A 145 -2.83 -25.77 -19.93
C ALA A 145 -3.56 -25.46 -21.26
N LYS A 146 -4.61 -24.62 -21.20
CA LYS A 146 -5.40 -24.29 -22.38
C LYS A 146 -4.75 -23.27 -23.31
N TYR A 147 -4.05 -22.27 -22.79
CA TYR A 147 -3.63 -21.11 -23.59
C TYR A 147 -2.12 -20.89 -23.65
N ILE A 148 -1.33 -21.58 -22.82
CA ILE A 148 0.13 -21.44 -22.76
C ILE A 148 0.83 -22.75 -23.17
N ASP A 149 0.35 -23.89 -22.66
CA ASP A 149 0.96 -25.21 -22.96
C ASP A 149 0.54 -25.76 -24.33
N ASP A 150 -0.71 -25.51 -24.75
CA ASP A 150 -1.22 -25.91 -26.06
C ASP A 150 -0.72 -24.98 -27.16
N GLN A 151 0.35 -25.39 -27.86
CA GLN A 151 0.96 -24.63 -28.97
C GLN A 151 0.00 -24.36 -30.15
N ASN A 152 -1.14 -25.03 -30.23
CA ASN A 152 -2.14 -24.78 -31.27
C ASN A 152 -3.14 -23.67 -30.90
N LYS A 153 -3.02 -23.09 -29.70
CA LYS A 153 -3.95 -22.06 -29.21
C LYS A 153 -3.22 -20.76 -28.93
N ARG A 154 -3.82 -19.69 -29.45
CA ARG A 154 -3.43 -18.32 -29.14
C ARG A 154 -4.04 -17.90 -27.80
N CYS A 155 -3.28 -17.18 -26.98
CA CYS A 155 -3.75 -16.70 -25.68
C CYS A 155 -4.47 -15.34 -25.84
N PRO A 156 -5.78 -15.25 -25.55
CA PRO A 156 -6.46 -13.97 -25.60
C PRO A 156 -6.14 -13.12 -24.37
N VAL A 157 -6.19 -11.80 -24.53
CA VAL A 157 -5.84 -10.83 -23.48
C VAL A 157 -6.61 -11.02 -22.18
N TRP A 158 -7.91 -11.35 -22.21
CA TRP A 158 -8.68 -11.59 -20.97
C TRP A 158 -8.20 -12.83 -20.20
N ALA A 159 -7.74 -13.88 -20.88
CA ALA A 159 -7.16 -15.03 -20.19
C ALA A 159 -5.76 -14.70 -19.67
N PHE A 160 -4.97 -13.98 -20.46
CA PHE A 160 -3.63 -13.53 -20.09
C PHE A 160 -3.64 -12.69 -18.80
N LEU A 161 -4.57 -11.72 -18.70
CA LEU A 161 -4.69 -10.84 -17.54
C LEU A 161 -5.01 -11.55 -16.22
N GLU A 162 -5.69 -12.71 -16.28
CA GLU A 162 -6.01 -13.53 -15.10
C GLU A 162 -4.83 -14.40 -14.64
N MET A 163 -3.88 -14.70 -15.52
CA MET A 163 -2.74 -15.56 -15.20
C MET A 163 -1.52 -14.79 -14.66
N ILE A 164 -1.42 -13.49 -14.97
CA ILE A 164 -0.27 -12.66 -14.62
C ILE A 164 -0.44 -11.95 -13.28
N SER A 165 0.67 -11.75 -12.57
CA SER A 165 0.69 -10.96 -11.34
C SER A 165 0.44 -9.47 -11.60
N PHE A 166 0.06 -8.71 -10.57
CA PHE A 166 -0.06 -7.24 -10.71
C PHE A 166 1.22 -6.58 -11.23
N GLY A 167 2.39 -7.14 -10.91
CA GLY A 167 3.67 -6.65 -11.41
C GLY A 167 3.82 -6.85 -12.92
N GLN A 168 3.52 -8.04 -13.40
CA GLN A 168 3.54 -8.38 -14.84
C GLN A 168 2.47 -7.63 -15.61
N TYR A 169 1.28 -7.47 -15.02
CA TYR A 169 0.22 -6.63 -15.56
C TYR A 169 0.69 -5.21 -15.84
N LEU A 170 1.49 -4.59 -14.95
CA LEU A 170 1.98 -3.24 -15.19
C LEU A 170 3.01 -3.13 -16.33
N TYR A 171 3.75 -4.20 -16.64
CA TYR A 171 4.60 -4.25 -17.84
C TYR A 171 3.74 -4.32 -19.11
N PHE A 172 2.73 -5.21 -19.11
CA PHE A 172 1.78 -5.30 -20.21
C PHE A 172 0.99 -3.99 -20.41
N TYR A 173 0.53 -3.38 -19.31
CA TYR A 173 -0.17 -2.10 -19.34
C TYR A 173 0.70 -0.99 -19.93
N LYS A 174 2.00 -0.97 -19.61
CA LYS A 174 2.95 -0.03 -20.20
C LYS A 174 3.08 -0.22 -21.71
N TYR A 175 3.16 -1.45 -22.19
CA TYR A 175 3.12 -1.75 -23.62
C TYR A 175 1.83 -1.21 -24.26
N CYS A 176 0.67 -1.43 -23.63
CA CYS A 176 -0.60 -0.87 -24.13
C CYS A 176 -0.62 0.67 -24.12
N VAL A 177 0.06 1.32 -23.16
CA VAL A 177 0.22 2.79 -23.15
C VAL A 177 0.98 3.27 -24.38
N GLU A 178 2.05 2.58 -24.75
CA GLU A 178 2.87 2.89 -25.93
C GLU A 178 2.10 2.63 -27.24
N LEU A 179 1.32 1.54 -27.29
CA LEU A 179 0.47 1.17 -28.42
C LEU A 179 -0.65 2.19 -28.67
N LEU A 180 -1.37 2.59 -27.61
CA LEU A 180 -2.58 3.41 -27.71
C LEU A 180 -2.30 4.91 -27.66
N GLN A 181 -1.12 5.32 -27.16
CA GLN A 181 -0.70 6.73 -26.99
C GLN A 181 -1.75 7.62 -26.27
N ASN A 182 -2.52 7.02 -25.36
CA ASN A 182 -3.63 7.67 -24.67
C ASN A 182 -3.19 8.23 -23.30
N THR A 183 -3.54 9.49 -23.05
CA THR A 183 -3.13 10.21 -21.82
C THR A 183 -3.75 9.62 -20.56
N GLU A 184 -5.01 9.19 -20.60
CA GLU A 184 -5.72 8.67 -19.43
C GLU A 184 -5.06 7.38 -18.91
N ILE A 185 -4.77 6.43 -19.81
CA ILE A 185 -4.09 5.19 -19.41
C ILE A 185 -2.67 5.49 -18.91
N THR A 186 -1.98 6.45 -19.53
CA THR A 186 -0.65 6.88 -19.08
C THR A 186 -0.69 7.38 -17.63
N GLU A 187 -1.66 8.23 -17.29
CA GLU A 187 -1.86 8.73 -15.93
C GLU A 187 -2.18 7.60 -14.94
N ARG A 188 -3.08 6.68 -15.31
CA ARG A 188 -3.45 5.52 -14.49
C ARG A 188 -2.23 4.63 -14.21
N LEU A 189 -1.36 4.39 -15.19
CA LEU A 189 -0.12 3.61 -15.02
C LEU A 189 0.77 4.20 -13.92
N TYR A 190 1.01 5.51 -13.93
CA TYR A 190 1.85 6.17 -12.92
C TYR A 190 1.27 6.08 -11.51
N LEU A 191 -0.05 6.17 -11.37
CA LEU A 191 -0.72 5.91 -10.09
C LEU A 191 -0.48 4.46 -9.65
N MET A 192 -0.71 3.50 -10.56
CA MET A 192 -0.60 2.07 -10.25
C MET A 192 0.82 1.62 -9.88
N TYR A 193 1.89 2.25 -10.37
CA TYR A 193 3.25 1.97 -9.89
C TYR A 193 3.42 2.26 -8.38
N THR A 194 2.77 3.33 -7.90
CA THR A 194 2.77 3.67 -6.48
C THR A 194 1.88 2.69 -5.70
N VAL A 195 0.71 2.36 -6.24
CA VAL A 195 -0.23 1.37 -5.66
C VAL A 195 0.43 0.00 -5.51
N LYS A 196 1.16 -0.50 -6.52
CA LYS A 196 1.91 -1.77 -6.47
C LYS A 196 2.86 -1.81 -5.28
N SER A 197 3.58 -0.71 -5.03
CA SER A 197 4.53 -0.62 -3.92
C SER A 197 3.82 -0.77 -2.57
N LEU A 198 2.67 -0.08 -2.38
CA LEU A 198 1.88 -0.16 -1.15
C LEU A 198 1.20 -1.53 -1.00
N ARG A 199 0.65 -2.08 -2.09
CA ARG A 199 0.04 -3.41 -2.15
C ARG A 199 1.01 -4.46 -1.63
N ASN A 200 2.24 -4.46 -2.13
CA ASN A 200 3.25 -5.44 -1.71
C ASN A 200 3.58 -5.29 -0.22
N ALA A 201 3.71 -4.06 0.29
CA ALA A 201 3.90 -3.84 1.72
C ALA A 201 2.72 -4.41 2.54
N CYS A 202 1.48 -4.16 2.14
CA CYS A 202 0.30 -4.65 2.86
C CYS A 202 0.16 -6.18 2.78
N ALA A 203 0.34 -6.77 1.58
CA ALA A 203 0.20 -8.21 1.34
C ALA A 203 1.28 -9.04 2.05
N HIS A 204 2.49 -8.51 2.21
CA HIS A 204 3.55 -9.12 3.02
C HIS A 204 3.43 -8.78 4.51
N ASN A 205 2.34 -8.15 4.93
CA ASN A 205 2.08 -7.76 6.31
C ASN A 205 3.16 -6.81 6.88
N ASN A 206 3.84 -6.01 6.05
CA ASN A 206 4.82 -5.00 6.48
C ASN A 206 4.10 -3.77 7.04
N CYS A 207 4.62 -3.18 8.12
CA CYS A 207 4.06 -1.95 8.69
C CYS A 207 4.29 -0.78 7.72
N ILE A 208 3.24 0.00 7.44
CA ILE A 208 3.25 1.09 6.45
C ILE A 208 3.34 2.47 7.11
N ILE A 209 3.12 2.59 8.42
CA ILE A 209 3.31 3.82 9.20
C ILE A 209 4.38 3.69 10.30
N ASN A 210 5.26 2.68 10.21
CA ASN A 210 6.35 2.50 11.17
C ASN A 210 7.38 3.64 11.15
N ASP A 211 7.51 4.33 10.02
CA ASP A 211 8.27 5.58 9.88
C ASP A 211 7.57 6.53 8.90
N ILE A 212 6.69 7.36 9.44
CA ILE A 212 5.92 8.36 8.69
C ILE A 212 6.83 9.49 8.16
N ASN A 213 8.04 9.65 8.69
CA ASN A 213 8.95 10.73 8.31
C ASN A 213 9.92 10.33 7.19
N SER A 214 9.96 9.05 6.82
CA SER A 214 10.79 8.55 5.73
C SER A 214 10.45 9.25 4.40
N THR A 215 11.47 9.82 3.75
CA THR A 215 11.32 10.57 2.50
C THR A 215 11.58 9.72 1.25
N HIS A 216 11.23 10.25 0.08
CA HIS A 216 11.57 9.63 -1.21
C HIS A 216 11.94 10.66 -2.28
N ASN A 217 12.64 10.20 -3.31
CA ASN A 217 13.02 11.01 -4.47
C ASN A 217 12.08 10.85 -5.67
N LYS A 218 10.95 10.14 -5.50
CA LYS A 218 9.96 9.98 -6.58
C LYS A 218 9.32 11.32 -6.94
N ARG A 219 9.11 11.55 -8.24
CA ARG A 219 8.32 12.66 -8.75
C ARG A 219 6.87 12.53 -8.27
N ILE A 220 6.36 13.59 -7.64
CA ILE A 220 4.98 13.66 -7.17
C ILE A 220 4.06 13.84 -8.38
N ASN A 221 2.97 13.06 -8.44
CA ASN A 221 1.94 13.20 -9.46
C ASN A 221 1.26 14.59 -9.35
N ALA A 222 1.19 15.33 -10.47
CA ALA A 222 0.70 16.71 -10.49
C ALA A 222 -0.80 16.80 -10.18
N ASP A 223 -1.60 15.84 -10.65
CA ASP A 223 -3.03 15.80 -10.37
C ASP A 223 -3.31 15.49 -8.91
N LEU A 224 -2.60 14.52 -8.32
CA LEU A 224 -2.65 14.26 -6.88
C LEU A 224 -2.30 15.53 -6.09
N GLN A 225 -1.24 16.24 -6.50
CA GLN A 225 -0.84 17.47 -5.83
C GLN A 225 -1.93 18.56 -5.91
N ARG A 226 -2.59 18.70 -7.06
CA ARG A 226 -3.73 19.60 -7.27
C ARG A 226 -4.92 19.18 -6.42
N GLU A 227 -5.26 17.90 -6.38
CA GLU A 227 -6.36 17.36 -5.57
C GLU A 227 -6.12 17.56 -4.07
N CYS A 228 -4.88 17.40 -3.61
CA CYS A 228 -4.49 17.68 -2.23
C CYS A 228 -4.72 19.15 -1.81
N THR A 229 -4.84 20.11 -2.75
CA THR A 229 -5.15 21.52 -2.40
C THR A 229 -6.54 21.69 -1.79
N LYS A 230 -7.44 20.72 -2.02
CA LYS A 230 -8.80 20.75 -1.48
C LYS A 230 -8.80 20.67 0.05
N PHE A 231 -7.87 19.91 0.64
CA PHE A 231 -7.78 19.69 2.09
C PHE A 231 -6.41 20.02 2.74
N ILE A 232 -5.37 20.30 1.96
CA ILE A 232 -4.06 20.78 2.45
C ILE A 232 -3.76 22.14 1.81
N LYS A 233 -4.24 23.21 2.45
CA LYS A 233 -4.16 24.57 1.90
C LYS A 233 -2.72 25.08 1.80
N SER A 234 -1.90 24.83 2.82
CA SER A 234 -0.51 25.29 2.86
C SER A 234 0.38 24.54 1.85
N PRO A 235 1.06 25.23 0.92
CA PRO A 235 2.00 24.61 -0.03
C PRO A 235 3.18 23.91 0.65
N SER A 236 3.71 24.47 1.74
CA SER A 236 4.81 23.86 2.50
C SER A 236 4.36 22.58 3.17
N SER A 237 3.16 22.57 3.75
CA SER A 237 2.56 21.37 4.33
C SER A 237 2.33 20.29 3.28
N ARG A 238 1.79 20.64 2.10
CA ARG A 238 1.65 19.70 0.97
C ARG A 238 2.98 19.08 0.56
N ARG A 239 4.01 19.90 0.36
CA ARG A 239 5.34 19.41 -0.05
C ARG A 239 5.91 18.46 1.00
N ARG A 240 5.75 18.77 2.29
CA ARG A 240 6.19 17.90 3.39
C ARG A 240 5.47 16.55 3.35
N HIS A 241 4.14 16.54 3.39
CA HIS A 241 3.36 15.30 3.44
C HIS A 241 3.52 14.45 2.17
N LEU A 242 3.52 15.05 0.98
CA LEU A 242 3.74 14.32 -0.27
C LEU A 242 5.21 13.93 -0.50
N GLY A 243 6.15 14.47 0.28
CA GLY A 243 7.55 14.03 0.29
C GLY A 243 7.80 12.85 1.22
N HIS A 244 6.87 12.56 2.15
CA HIS A 244 6.93 11.41 3.03
C HIS A 244 6.32 10.18 2.34
N ILE A 245 7.09 9.09 2.20
CA ILE A 245 6.74 7.96 1.34
C ILE A 245 5.45 7.27 1.77
N SER A 246 5.25 7.11 3.07
CA SER A 246 4.04 6.50 3.63
C SER A 246 2.80 7.31 3.26
N THR A 247 2.82 8.62 3.55
CA THR A 247 1.69 9.51 3.27
C THR A 247 1.44 9.63 1.76
N TYR A 248 2.49 9.76 0.94
CA TYR A 248 2.39 9.78 -0.51
C TYR A 248 1.72 8.52 -1.06
N GLN A 249 2.14 7.33 -0.61
CA GLN A 249 1.58 6.06 -1.05
C GLN A 249 0.11 5.90 -0.65
N ILE A 250 -0.25 6.26 0.59
CA ILE A 250 -1.63 6.18 1.08
C ILE A 250 -2.54 7.11 0.28
N LEU A 251 -2.16 8.39 0.14
CA LEU A 251 -2.95 9.37 -0.61
C LEU A 251 -3.05 9.02 -2.09
N THR A 252 -1.99 8.49 -2.70
CA THR A 252 -2.02 8.03 -4.09
C THR A 252 -2.99 6.86 -4.27
N THR A 253 -3.00 5.89 -3.35
CA THR A 253 -3.92 4.76 -3.40
C THR A 253 -5.37 5.20 -3.22
N MET A 254 -5.64 6.12 -2.28
CA MET A 254 -6.95 6.73 -2.10
C MET A 254 -7.43 7.43 -3.38
N TYR A 255 -6.58 8.26 -3.97
CA TYR A 255 -6.90 8.97 -5.21
C TYR A 255 -7.08 8.01 -6.40
N ALA A 256 -6.22 6.99 -6.53
CA ALA A 256 -6.31 5.98 -7.58
C ALA A 256 -7.62 5.19 -7.47
N HIS A 257 -8.07 4.85 -6.27
CA HIS A 257 -9.35 4.19 -6.06
C HIS A 257 -10.50 5.03 -6.60
N GLN A 258 -10.55 6.33 -6.31
CA GLN A 258 -11.60 7.20 -6.87
C GLN A 258 -11.58 7.29 -8.39
N ARG A 259 -10.38 7.26 -8.99
CA ARG A 259 -10.20 7.41 -10.44
C ARG A 259 -10.47 6.12 -11.22
N ILE A 260 -10.18 4.97 -10.62
CA ILE A 260 -10.14 3.68 -11.32
C ILE A 260 -11.32 2.79 -10.91
N CYS A 261 -11.74 2.79 -9.65
CA CYS A 261 -12.83 1.95 -9.16
C CYS A 261 -14.18 2.62 -9.44
N ILE A 262 -14.93 2.09 -10.41
CA ILE A 262 -16.22 2.64 -10.84
C ILE A 262 -17.43 2.06 -10.08
N SER A 263 -17.25 0.95 -9.35
CA SER A 263 -18.35 0.29 -8.65
C SER A 263 -18.78 1.08 -7.41
N THR A 264 -20.04 1.51 -7.41
CA THR A 264 -20.64 2.24 -6.29
C THR A 264 -20.70 1.39 -5.02
N GLY A 265 -20.99 0.09 -5.14
CA GLY A 265 -21.03 -0.83 -3.99
C GLY A 265 -19.65 -0.99 -3.33
N VAL A 266 -18.60 -1.18 -4.13
CA VAL A 266 -17.22 -1.25 -3.61
C VAL A 266 -16.81 0.08 -2.98
N HIS A 267 -17.14 1.20 -3.63
CA HIS A 267 -16.84 2.52 -3.10
C HIS A 267 -17.53 2.77 -1.74
N ASN A 268 -18.83 2.47 -1.63
CA ASN A 268 -19.59 2.66 -0.40
C ASN A 268 -19.08 1.80 0.75
N HIS A 269 -18.65 0.56 0.48
CA HIS A 269 -18.01 -0.28 1.48
C HIS A 269 -16.72 0.35 2.02
N ILE A 270 -15.84 0.80 1.12
CA ILE A 270 -14.58 1.48 1.48
C ILE A 270 -14.85 2.78 2.25
N CYS A 271 -15.89 3.56 1.89
CA CYS A 271 -16.30 4.73 2.66
C CYS A 271 -16.62 4.36 4.12
N GLY A 272 -17.40 3.30 4.35
CA GLY A 272 -17.73 2.82 5.69
C GLY A 272 -16.49 2.41 6.50
N GLU A 273 -15.57 1.65 5.91
CA GLU A 273 -14.33 1.24 6.57
C GLU A 273 -13.42 2.45 6.89
N LEU A 274 -13.34 3.44 5.99
CA LEU A 274 -12.58 4.67 6.21
C LEU A 274 -13.21 5.56 7.29
N ASP A 275 -14.54 5.59 7.40
CA ASP A 275 -15.25 6.29 8.47
C ASP A 275 -14.91 5.71 9.85
N GLU A 276 -14.86 4.38 9.98
CA GLU A 276 -14.41 3.72 11.20
C GLU A 276 -12.92 3.94 11.47
N LEU A 277 -12.09 4.00 10.43
CA LEU A 277 -10.67 4.32 10.57
C LEU A 277 -10.46 5.76 11.10
N LYS A 278 -11.23 6.75 10.62
CA LYS A 278 -11.15 8.14 11.10
C LYS A 278 -11.37 8.22 12.61
N LYS A 279 -12.43 7.56 13.09
CA LYS A 279 -12.77 7.49 14.53
C LYS A 279 -11.64 6.84 15.33
N ARG A 280 -10.84 5.97 14.71
CA ARG A 280 -9.77 5.24 15.39
C ARG A 280 -8.49 6.04 15.59
N PHE A 281 -8.14 6.99 14.72
CA PHE A 281 -6.81 7.65 14.75
C PHE A 281 -6.43 8.27 16.10
N PHE A 282 -7.39 8.87 16.80
CA PHE A 282 -7.15 9.58 18.06
C PHE A 282 -7.96 9.03 19.25
N ARG A 283 -8.48 7.81 19.12
CA ARG A 283 -9.36 7.20 20.14
C ARG A 283 -8.61 6.88 21.43
N ASP A 284 -7.46 6.22 21.30
CA ASP A 284 -6.71 5.69 22.45
C ASP A 284 -5.59 6.66 22.88
N ASN A 285 -4.96 7.36 21.91
CA ASN A 285 -3.98 8.41 22.18
C ASN A 285 -4.15 9.60 21.23
N ASP A 286 -3.88 10.81 21.73
CA ASP A 286 -4.06 12.06 20.97
C ASP A 286 -2.78 12.58 20.30
N TYR A 287 -1.63 11.95 20.58
CA TYR A 287 -0.31 12.27 20.03
C TYR A 287 0.07 13.77 20.15
N ARG A 288 -0.42 14.47 21.18
CA ARG A 288 -0.18 15.93 21.35
C ARG A 288 1.29 16.34 21.37
N LEU A 289 2.19 15.45 21.79
CA LEU A 289 3.63 15.69 21.85
C LEU A 289 4.38 15.22 20.58
N ASN A 290 3.67 14.75 19.55
CA ASN A 290 4.23 14.31 18.28
C ASN A 290 3.49 14.96 17.10
N ASP A 291 3.94 16.16 16.73
CA ASP A 291 3.33 16.97 15.66
C ASP A 291 3.29 16.25 14.31
N ASN A 292 4.25 15.37 14.03
CA ASN A 292 4.30 14.66 12.75
C ASN A 292 3.22 13.59 12.63
N ILE A 293 3.02 12.77 13.67
CA ILE A 293 1.93 11.78 13.69
C ILE A 293 0.59 12.51 13.62
N LYS A 294 0.38 13.48 14.52
CA LYS A 294 -0.86 14.25 14.59
C LYS A 294 -1.20 14.92 13.25
N ALA A 295 -0.26 15.67 12.68
CA ALA A 295 -0.49 16.34 11.40
C ALA A 295 -0.74 15.37 10.25
N THR A 296 -0.12 14.18 10.28
CA THR A 296 -0.34 13.15 9.26
C THR A 296 -1.74 12.55 9.37
N PHE A 297 -2.17 12.18 10.57
CA PHE A 297 -3.52 11.67 10.80
C PHE A 297 -4.58 12.72 10.46
N ASP A 298 -4.37 13.98 10.81
CA ASP A 298 -5.25 15.08 10.41
C ASP A 298 -5.37 15.23 8.89
N VAL A 299 -4.25 15.06 8.15
CA VAL A 299 -4.29 15.06 6.68
C VAL A 299 -5.08 13.87 6.14
N LEU A 300 -4.88 12.67 6.69
CA LEU A 300 -5.61 11.49 6.26
C LEU A 300 -7.12 11.61 6.55
N ILE A 301 -7.50 12.13 7.71
CA ILE A 301 -8.91 12.40 8.06
C ILE A 301 -9.51 13.37 7.05
N ARG A 302 -8.86 14.50 6.79
CA ARG A 302 -9.39 15.47 5.81
C ARG A 302 -9.44 14.93 4.39
N ALA A 303 -8.50 14.05 4.00
CA ALA A 303 -8.55 13.37 2.71
C ALA A 303 -9.78 12.46 2.63
N ILE A 304 -10.04 11.67 3.66
CA ILE A 304 -11.23 10.83 3.77
C ILE A 304 -12.50 11.70 3.69
N ASP A 305 -12.58 12.77 4.47
CA ASP A 305 -13.69 13.73 4.50
C ASP A 305 -13.80 14.61 3.23
N THR A 306 -12.92 14.46 2.25
CA THR A 306 -13.04 15.19 0.97
C THR A 306 -13.32 14.24 -0.18
N TRP A 307 -12.82 13.01 -0.08
CA TRP A 307 -12.81 12.05 -1.16
C TRP A 307 -13.81 10.90 -0.97
N PHE A 308 -14.19 10.58 0.26
CA PHE A 308 -14.98 9.39 0.56
C PHE A 308 -16.22 9.79 1.36
N HIS A 309 -17.29 10.07 0.61
CA HIS A 309 -18.61 10.36 1.17
C HIS A 309 -19.60 9.34 0.63
N ILE A 310 -20.46 8.81 1.51
CA ILE A 310 -21.62 8.05 1.10
C ILE A 310 -22.60 9.05 0.45
N ARG A 311 -22.85 8.89 -0.85
CA ARG A 311 -23.81 9.71 -1.60
C ARG A 311 -25.22 9.19 -1.45
#